data_AF-A0A959SZX6-F1
#
_entry.id   AF-A0A959SZX6-F1
#
_cell.length_a   1.000
_cell.length_b   1.000
_cell.length_c   1.000
_cell.angle_alpha   90.00
_cell.angle_beta   90.00
_cell.angle_gamma   90.00
#
_symmetry.space_group_name_H-M   'P 1'
#
loop_
_entity.id
_entity.type
_entity.pdbx_description
1 polymer ?
#
loop_
_entity_poly.entity_id
_entity_poly.type
_entity_poly.pdbx_seq_one_letter_code
_entity_poly.pdbx_strand_id
1 'polypeptide(L)'
;MRPHRVHVPHFVCDSVTLPMQVSGTSVTRYRIGDDLLPVELPALRSNEMLLMIDYFGLCGKSIAEVASVWGDRCIVDRSQAFFSGPVAGCWTFNSSRKFFGVPDGAQLWGPKSVPPPERRFLRPVIDHLLLGLAGAQAEGLPYHRANDANLPLDHLRASLVSERLLERGARDDVRRIRERNFKLLHALLGRLNMLDIGSEPVPGPFHYPLLLPAPIDHRMFHAAGIFCPVLWPEVLTRPGVPGEDADRVKRLLALPLDQRYDERHMEALADRVLLMLDQ
;
A
#
# COMPACT_ATOMS: atom_id res chain seq x y z
N MET A 1 13.19 -18.55 1.85
CA MET A 1 13.24 -18.76 3.32
C MET A 1 11.95 -19.46 3.76
N ARG A 2 11.94 -20.16 4.90
CA ARG A 2 10.73 -20.79 5.48
C ARG A 2 10.68 -20.53 6.99
N PRO A 3 10.32 -19.31 7.41
CA PRO A 3 10.19 -19.00 8.83
C PRO A 3 9.08 -19.85 9.45
N HIS A 4 9.28 -20.23 10.70
CA HIS A 4 8.24 -20.91 11.48
C HIS A 4 7.12 -19.94 11.87
N ARG A 5 7.46 -18.66 12.11
CA ARG A 5 6.52 -17.60 12.47
C ARG A 5 6.88 -16.28 11.81
N VAL A 6 5.86 -15.52 11.40
CA VAL A 6 6.02 -14.12 11.02
C VAL A 6 5.12 -13.25 11.90
N HIS A 7 5.71 -12.19 12.43
CA HIS A 7 5.01 -11.13 13.15
C HIS A 7 4.50 -10.10 12.14
N VAL A 8 3.19 -9.87 12.10
CA VAL A 8 2.50 -9.05 11.08
C VAL A 8 1.62 -8.02 11.80
N PRO A 9 1.49 -6.76 11.33
CA PRO A 9 0.64 -5.80 12.03
C PRO A 9 -0.83 -6.23 11.99
N HIS A 10 -1.62 -5.79 12.97
CA HIS A 10 -3.08 -5.92 12.90
C HIS A 10 -3.69 -5.08 11.78
N PHE A 11 -3.08 -3.96 11.39
CA PHE A 11 -3.61 -3.01 10.41
C PHE A 11 -3.20 -3.33 8.96
N VAL A 12 -3.59 -4.50 8.44
CA VAL A 12 -3.24 -4.95 7.06
C VAL A 12 -4.32 -5.84 6.44
N CYS A 13 -4.32 -5.98 5.12
CA CYS A 13 -5.16 -6.90 4.35
C CYS A 13 -4.80 -8.36 4.66
N ASP A 14 -5.78 -9.26 4.65
CA ASP A 14 -5.56 -10.70 4.79
C ASP A 14 -4.68 -11.29 3.68
N SER A 15 -4.64 -10.66 2.49
CA SER A 15 -3.80 -11.10 1.37
C SER A 15 -2.31 -11.19 1.71
N VAL A 16 -1.82 -10.36 2.64
CA VAL A 16 -0.43 -10.39 3.13
C VAL A 16 -0.11 -11.68 3.87
N THR A 17 -1.12 -12.31 4.50
CA THR A 17 -0.95 -13.55 5.27
C THR A 17 -1.18 -14.82 4.46
N LEU A 18 -1.77 -14.73 3.26
CA LEU A 18 -2.03 -15.90 2.41
C LEU A 18 -0.78 -16.74 2.10
N PRO A 19 0.38 -16.15 1.72
CA PRO A 19 1.59 -16.93 1.48
C PRO A 19 2.05 -17.71 2.72
N MET A 20 1.87 -17.12 3.92
CA MET A 20 2.25 -17.74 5.19
C MET A 20 1.34 -18.91 5.53
N GLN A 21 0.03 -18.76 5.28
CA GLN A 21 -0.95 -19.83 5.50
C GLN A 21 -0.66 -21.04 4.60
N VAL A 22 -0.40 -20.81 3.31
CA VAL A 22 -0.10 -21.88 2.35
C VAL A 22 1.24 -22.55 2.64
N SER A 23 2.23 -21.81 3.16
CA SER A 23 3.52 -22.39 3.54
C SER A 23 3.54 -23.08 4.90
N GLY A 24 2.43 -23.05 5.66
CA GLY A 24 2.38 -23.55 7.03
C GLY A 24 3.15 -22.69 8.05
N THR A 25 3.46 -21.45 7.69
CA THR A 25 4.11 -20.47 8.57
C THR A 25 3.07 -19.84 9.49
N SER A 26 3.31 -19.88 10.80
CA SER A 26 2.41 -19.28 11.78
C SER A 26 2.44 -17.75 11.72
N VAL A 27 1.30 -17.11 11.98
CA VAL A 27 1.19 -15.64 12.04
C VAL A 27 0.97 -15.22 13.48
N THR A 28 1.70 -14.21 13.93
CA THR A 28 1.43 -13.51 15.19
C THR A 28 1.28 -12.05 14.91
N ARG A 29 0.35 -11.40 15.61
CA ARG A 29 0.01 -10.00 15.31
C ARG A 29 0.56 -9.05 16.35
N TYR A 30 0.92 -7.85 15.89
CA TYR A 30 1.40 -6.75 16.73
C TYR A 30 0.63 -5.46 16.42
N ARG A 31 0.64 -4.54 17.38
CA ARG A 31 -0.05 -3.24 17.30
C ARG A 31 0.86 -2.18 16.70
N ILE A 32 0.28 -1.22 16.00
CA ILE A 32 1.00 -0.04 15.49
C ILE A 32 0.59 1.23 16.23
N GLY A 33 1.53 2.16 16.37
CA GLY A 33 1.32 3.48 16.98
C GLY A 33 0.76 4.50 15.99
N ASP A 34 0.61 5.74 16.47
CA ASP A 34 0.22 6.89 15.65
C ASP A 34 1.27 7.26 14.58
N ASP A 35 2.53 6.89 14.83
CA ASP A 35 3.65 6.97 13.89
C ASP A 35 3.65 5.84 12.85
N LEU A 36 2.64 4.97 12.87
CA LEU A 36 2.47 3.81 11.99
C LEU A 36 3.59 2.76 12.11
N LEU A 37 4.36 2.79 13.21
CA LEU A 37 5.40 1.82 13.55
C LEU A 37 4.93 0.87 14.65
N PRO A 38 5.60 -0.29 14.87
CA PRO A 38 5.25 -1.17 15.97
C PRO A 38 5.32 -0.44 17.33
N VAL A 39 4.25 -0.51 18.13
CA VAL A 39 4.24 0.06 19.50
C VAL A 39 5.30 -0.61 20.37
N GLU A 40 5.45 -1.92 20.20
CA GLU A 40 6.47 -2.73 20.86
C GLU A 40 7.14 -3.63 19.82
N LEU A 41 8.47 -3.67 19.84
CA LEU A 41 9.20 -4.58 18.97
C LEU A 41 9.13 -6.01 19.50
N PRO A 42 8.65 -6.98 18.70
CA PRO A 42 8.54 -8.36 19.16
C PRO A 42 9.94 -8.94 19.35
N ALA A 43 10.17 -9.62 20.48
CA ALA A 43 11.39 -10.38 20.70
C ALA A 43 11.41 -11.63 19.80
N LEU A 44 12.00 -11.52 18.60
CA LEU A 44 12.03 -12.61 17.63
C LEU A 44 12.86 -13.79 18.12
N ARG A 45 12.23 -14.96 18.20
CA ARG A 45 12.93 -16.23 18.45
C ARG A 45 13.69 -16.69 17.20
N SER A 46 14.44 -17.78 17.33
CA SER A 46 15.10 -18.42 16.18
C SER A 46 14.06 -18.81 15.11
N ASN A 47 14.38 -18.52 13.85
CA ASN A 47 13.51 -18.77 12.69
C ASN A 47 12.14 -18.04 12.72
N GLU A 48 12.07 -16.90 13.41
CA GLU A 48 10.96 -15.95 13.32
C GLU A 48 11.37 -14.70 12.54
N MET A 49 10.40 -14.06 11.90
CA MET A 49 10.61 -12.82 11.15
C MET A 49 9.59 -11.76 11.54
N LEU A 50 9.94 -10.50 11.34
CA LEU A 50 9.03 -9.36 11.45
C LEU A 50 8.68 -8.86 10.05
N LEU A 51 7.39 -8.67 9.77
CA LEU A 51 6.90 -7.94 8.60
C LEU A 51 6.44 -6.55 9.04
N MET A 52 7.09 -5.54 8.51
CA MET A 52 6.74 -4.12 8.65
C MET A 52 6.14 -3.60 7.36
N ILE A 53 5.28 -2.59 7.46
CA ILE A 53 4.64 -1.95 6.30
C ILE A 53 5.03 -0.48 6.30
N ASP A 54 5.50 0.01 5.16
CA ASP A 54 5.72 1.42 4.93
C ASP A 54 4.38 2.07 4.52
N TYR A 55 3.52 2.29 5.51
CA TYR A 55 2.15 2.75 5.32
C TYR A 55 2.14 4.09 4.59
N PHE A 56 1.55 4.12 3.39
CA PHE A 56 1.48 5.29 2.51
C PHE A 56 2.84 5.93 2.16
N GLY A 57 3.97 5.31 2.50
CA GLY A 57 5.31 5.90 2.43
C GLY A 57 5.64 6.89 3.55
N LEU A 58 4.82 6.97 4.61
CA LEU A 58 4.96 7.96 5.69
C LEU A 58 5.98 7.56 6.76
N CYS A 59 6.29 6.27 6.91
CA CYS A 59 7.20 5.82 7.95
C CYS A 59 8.65 6.27 7.71
N GLY A 60 8.96 6.73 6.50
CA GLY A 60 10.17 7.51 6.18
C GLY A 60 11.48 6.81 6.56
N LYS A 61 12.35 7.53 7.27
CA LYS A 61 13.64 7.00 7.77
C LYS A 61 13.44 6.08 8.99
N SER A 62 12.42 6.35 9.79
CA SER A 62 12.13 5.62 11.03
C SER A 62 11.88 4.13 10.79
N ILE A 63 11.24 3.77 9.66
CA ILE A 63 11.08 2.35 9.32
C ILE A 63 12.42 1.64 9.10
N ALA A 64 13.41 2.32 8.53
CA ALA A 64 14.73 1.76 8.31
C ALA A 64 15.48 1.58 9.63
N GLU A 65 15.37 2.56 10.54
CA GLU A 65 15.94 2.48 11.89
C GLU A 65 15.37 1.30 12.66
N VAL A 66 14.05 1.16 12.68
CA VAL A 66 13.37 0.06 13.38
C VAL A 66 13.69 -1.30 12.72
N ALA A 67 13.65 -1.38 11.39
CA ALA A 67 13.94 -2.63 10.67
C ALA A 67 15.39 -3.10 10.88
N SER A 68 16.33 -2.15 11.02
CA SER A 68 17.76 -2.46 11.21
C SER A 68 18.05 -3.28 12.48
N VAL A 69 17.17 -3.20 13.50
CA VAL A 69 17.26 -4.01 14.74
C VAL A 69 17.26 -5.51 14.42
N TRP A 70 16.52 -5.93 13.39
CA TRP A 70 16.35 -7.34 13.03
C TRP A 70 17.08 -7.74 11.74
N GLY A 71 17.50 -6.76 10.93
CA GLY A 71 18.28 -6.99 9.71
C GLY A 71 17.63 -8.01 8.77
N ASP A 72 18.32 -9.13 8.51
CA ASP A 72 17.85 -10.16 7.58
C ASP A 72 16.62 -10.95 8.05
N ARG A 73 16.17 -10.73 9.29
CA ARG A 73 14.91 -11.23 9.85
C ARG A 73 13.75 -10.24 9.74
N CYS A 74 13.97 -9.07 9.12
CA CYS A 74 12.91 -8.11 8.82
C CYS A 74 12.52 -8.15 7.33
N ILE A 75 11.21 -8.08 7.08
CA ILE A 75 10.59 -7.89 5.77
C ILE A 75 9.89 -6.54 5.79
N VAL A 76 10.20 -5.67 4.83
CA VAL A 76 9.59 -4.36 4.66
C VAL A 76 8.69 -4.40 3.43
N ASP A 77 7.39 -4.32 3.65
CA ASP A 77 6.39 -4.18 2.60
C ASP A 77 6.27 -2.70 2.21
N ARG A 78 6.78 -2.37 1.02
CA ARG A 78 6.68 -1.06 0.37
C ARG A 78 5.67 -1.06 -0.77
N SER A 79 4.63 -1.89 -0.69
CA SER A 79 3.58 -1.93 -1.70
C SER A 79 2.85 -0.59 -1.85
N GLN A 80 2.80 0.26 -0.81
CA GLN A 80 2.25 1.62 -0.89
C GLN A 80 3.34 2.71 -1.03
N ALA A 81 4.62 2.32 -1.13
CA ALA A 81 5.78 3.20 -1.08
C ALA A 81 6.82 2.82 -2.17
N PHE A 82 6.36 2.64 -3.41
CA PHE A 82 7.17 2.07 -4.50
C PHE A 82 8.50 2.82 -4.72
N PHE A 83 8.50 4.14 -4.59
CA PHE A 83 9.66 4.99 -4.86
C PHE A 83 10.62 5.14 -3.66
N SER A 84 10.32 4.55 -2.50
CA SER A 84 11.17 4.68 -1.30
C SER A 84 12.43 3.79 -1.32
N GLY A 85 12.61 2.97 -2.36
CA GLY A 85 13.79 2.09 -2.53
C GLY A 85 13.84 0.92 -1.55
N PRO A 86 14.96 0.18 -1.47
CA PRO A 86 15.14 -0.89 -0.48
C PRO A 86 15.60 -0.37 0.89
N VAL A 87 15.31 -1.13 1.95
CA VAL A 87 15.91 -0.94 3.28
C VAL A 87 17.16 -1.82 3.39
N ALA A 88 18.31 -1.20 3.68
CA ALA A 88 19.59 -1.90 3.75
C ALA A 88 19.57 -3.02 4.81
N GLY A 89 20.12 -4.18 4.47
CA GLY A 89 20.19 -5.34 5.36
C GLY A 89 18.87 -6.08 5.59
N CYS A 90 17.75 -5.61 5.03
CA CYS A 90 16.43 -6.20 5.20
C CYS A 90 15.90 -6.79 3.88
N TRP A 91 14.92 -7.69 3.98
CA TRP A 91 14.10 -8.04 2.83
C TRP A 91 13.14 -6.89 2.56
N THR A 92 13.03 -6.44 1.32
CA THR A 92 12.11 -5.36 0.94
C THR A 92 11.41 -5.75 -0.36
N PHE A 93 10.11 -5.51 -0.46
CA PHE A 93 9.40 -5.66 -1.72
C PHE A 93 8.40 -4.54 -1.93
N ASN A 94 7.94 -4.33 -3.17
CA ASN A 94 6.92 -3.35 -3.49
C ASN A 94 5.84 -3.93 -4.43
N SER A 95 4.97 -3.07 -4.97
CA SER A 95 3.96 -3.47 -5.95
C SER A 95 3.95 -2.50 -7.12
N SER A 96 4.27 -2.98 -8.31
CA SER A 96 4.25 -2.16 -9.54
C SER A 96 2.82 -1.81 -9.97
N ARG A 97 1.86 -2.70 -9.68
CA ARG A 97 0.45 -2.59 -10.11
C ARG A 97 -0.21 -1.30 -9.62
N LYS A 98 0.13 -0.87 -8.41
CA LYS A 98 -0.43 0.32 -7.76
C LYS A 98 0.02 1.65 -8.39
N PHE A 99 1.05 1.63 -9.23
CA PHE A 99 1.69 2.85 -9.74
C PHE A 99 1.69 2.97 -11.27
N PHE A 100 1.86 1.86 -12.01
CA PHE A 100 2.22 1.90 -13.44
C PHE A 100 1.17 1.33 -14.40
N GLY A 101 -0.04 1.02 -13.93
CA GLY A 101 -1.08 0.47 -14.81
C GLY A 101 -0.66 -0.86 -15.43
N VAL A 102 -0.08 -1.75 -14.62
CA VAL A 102 0.34 -3.10 -15.02
C VAL A 102 -0.48 -4.15 -14.29
N PRO A 103 -0.77 -5.31 -14.93
CA PRO A 103 -1.64 -6.31 -14.33
C PRO A 103 -0.94 -7.10 -13.21
N ASP A 104 0.39 -7.17 -13.23
CA ASP A 104 1.19 -7.89 -12.25
C ASP A 104 2.58 -7.26 -12.08
N GLY A 105 3.35 -7.75 -11.10
CA GLY A 105 4.73 -7.35 -10.90
C GLY A 105 5.02 -6.65 -9.58
N ALA A 106 6.23 -6.90 -9.12
CA ALA A 106 6.84 -6.39 -7.91
C ALA A 106 8.36 -6.41 -8.08
N GLN A 107 9.06 -5.62 -7.29
CA GLN A 107 10.50 -5.73 -7.11
C GLN A 107 10.78 -6.33 -5.74
N LEU A 108 11.80 -7.19 -5.66
CA LEU A 108 12.27 -7.80 -4.43
C LEU A 108 13.75 -7.46 -4.25
N TRP A 109 14.08 -6.98 -3.07
CA TRP A 109 15.44 -6.77 -2.59
C TRP A 109 15.66 -7.57 -1.33
N GLY A 110 16.90 -7.94 -1.08
CA GLY A 110 17.26 -8.67 0.12
C GLY A 110 18.69 -8.41 0.56
N PRO A 111 19.03 -8.82 1.79
CA PRO A 111 20.39 -8.77 2.33
C PRO A 111 21.35 -9.70 1.58
N LYS A 112 20.80 -10.62 0.79
CA LYS A 112 21.52 -11.57 -0.04
C LYS A 112 21.01 -11.44 -1.47
N SER A 113 21.90 -11.64 -2.44
CA SER A 113 21.51 -11.68 -3.85
C SER A 113 20.47 -12.77 -4.07
N VAL A 114 19.35 -12.41 -4.72
CA VAL A 114 18.30 -13.34 -5.12
C VAL A 114 18.16 -13.28 -6.63
N PRO A 115 18.40 -14.40 -7.34
CA PRO A 115 18.21 -14.43 -8.77
C PRO A 115 16.71 -14.27 -9.09
N PRO A 116 16.37 -13.64 -10.22
CA PRO A 116 14.98 -13.58 -10.66
C PRO A 116 14.43 -15.00 -10.86
N PRO A 117 13.15 -15.23 -10.55
CA PRO A 117 12.52 -16.52 -10.76
C PRO A 117 12.61 -16.97 -12.23
N GLU A 118 12.89 -18.26 -12.45
CA GLU A 118 13.00 -18.85 -13.80
C GLU A 118 11.64 -18.93 -14.49
N ARG A 119 10.61 -19.32 -13.72
CA ARG A 119 9.23 -19.45 -14.20
C ARG A 119 8.56 -18.07 -14.25
N ARG A 120 7.71 -17.89 -15.25
CA ARG A 120 7.00 -16.64 -15.53
C ARG A 120 5.49 -16.79 -15.32
N PHE A 121 4.85 -15.73 -14.85
CA PHE A 121 3.40 -15.62 -14.87
C PHE A 121 2.88 -15.36 -16.29
N LEU A 122 2.07 -16.28 -16.82
CA LEU A 122 1.73 -16.30 -18.25
C LEU A 122 0.37 -15.72 -18.60
N ARG A 123 -0.55 -15.61 -17.63
CA ARG A 123 -1.96 -15.31 -17.91
C ARG A 123 -2.50 -14.16 -17.05
N PRO A 124 -1.93 -12.95 -17.14
CA PRO A 124 -2.51 -11.77 -16.48
C PRO A 124 -3.89 -11.42 -17.07
N VAL A 125 -4.78 -10.87 -16.25
CA VAL A 125 -6.07 -10.32 -16.73
C VAL A 125 -5.89 -8.81 -16.89
N ILE A 126 -6.03 -8.31 -18.13
CA ILE A 126 -5.65 -6.93 -18.49
C ILE A 126 -6.83 -6.00 -18.76
N ASP A 127 -8.04 -6.55 -18.90
CA ASP A 127 -9.25 -5.84 -19.34
C ASP A 127 -9.55 -4.63 -18.46
N HIS A 128 -9.31 -4.73 -17.15
CA HIS A 128 -9.49 -3.63 -16.20
C HIS A 128 -8.60 -2.42 -16.51
N LEU A 129 -7.42 -2.63 -17.09
CA LEU A 129 -6.50 -1.56 -17.50
C LEU A 129 -7.01 -0.87 -18.77
N LEU A 130 -7.50 -1.67 -19.73
CA LEU A 130 -8.06 -1.16 -20.98
C LEU A 130 -9.34 -0.36 -20.73
N LEU A 131 -10.25 -0.89 -19.91
CA LEU A 131 -11.48 -0.22 -19.52
C LEU A 131 -11.20 1.03 -18.69
N GLY A 132 -10.23 0.97 -17.78
CA GLY A 132 -9.78 2.16 -17.04
C GLY A 132 -9.21 3.26 -17.94
N LEU A 133 -8.48 2.88 -19.00
CA LEU A 133 -7.96 3.83 -19.99
C LEU A 133 -9.08 4.45 -20.84
N ALA A 134 -10.14 3.67 -21.13
CA ALA A 134 -11.31 4.13 -21.85
C ALA A 134 -12.29 4.97 -20.99
N GLY A 135 -12.00 5.18 -19.71
CA GLY A 135 -12.89 5.90 -18.79
C GLY A 135 -14.09 5.07 -18.29
N ALA A 136 -14.05 3.75 -18.48
CA ALA A 136 -15.08 2.80 -18.07
C ALA A 136 -14.70 2.05 -16.77
N GLN A 137 -14.26 2.78 -15.74
CA GLN A 137 -13.77 2.19 -14.48
C GLN A 137 -14.78 1.24 -13.81
N ALA A 138 -16.07 1.59 -13.84
CA ALA A 138 -17.12 0.76 -13.24
C ALA A 138 -17.23 -0.62 -13.93
N GLU A 139 -17.14 -0.64 -15.27
CA GLU A 139 -17.13 -1.88 -16.07
C GLU A 139 -15.83 -2.67 -15.89
N GLY A 140 -14.72 -1.99 -15.59
CA GLY A 140 -13.43 -2.63 -15.32
C GLY A 140 -13.33 -3.33 -13.95
N LEU A 141 -14.21 -3.00 -13.00
CA LEU A 141 -14.12 -3.50 -11.62
C LEU A 141 -14.17 -5.03 -11.49
N PRO A 142 -15.06 -5.77 -12.19
CA PRO A 142 -15.05 -7.24 -12.15
C PRO A 142 -13.73 -7.82 -12.64
N TYR A 143 -13.14 -7.25 -13.69
CA TYR A 143 -11.85 -7.69 -14.25
C TYR A 143 -10.67 -7.37 -13.33
N HIS A 144 -10.73 -6.27 -12.57
CA HIS A 144 -9.72 -5.96 -11.56
C HIS A 144 -9.73 -7.03 -10.46
N ARG A 145 -10.93 -7.40 -9.98
CA ARG A 145 -11.10 -8.47 -8.99
C ARG A 145 -10.66 -9.84 -9.52
N ALA A 146 -10.99 -10.15 -10.78
CA ALA A 146 -10.54 -11.37 -11.44
C ALA A 146 -9.01 -11.41 -11.57
N ASN A 147 -8.37 -10.28 -11.88
CA ASN A 147 -6.92 -10.18 -11.92
C ASN A 147 -6.29 -10.40 -10.54
N ASP A 148 -6.82 -9.77 -9.49
CA ASP A 148 -6.36 -9.96 -8.11
C ASP A 148 -6.44 -11.42 -7.67
N ALA A 149 -7.56 -12.09 -7.96
CA ALA A 149 -7.76 -13.51 -7.61
C ALA A 149 -6.86 -14.46 -8.42
N ASN A 150 -6.37 -14.02 -9.58
CA ASN A 150 -5.54 -14.81 -10.48
C ASN A 150 -4.02 -14.61 -10.25
N LEU A 151 -3.63 -13.77 -9.29
CA LEU A 151 -2.23 -13.61 -8.93
C LEU A 151 -1.68 -14.90 -8.31
N PRO A 152 -0.48 -15.35 -8.74
CA PRO A 152 0.14 -16.54 -8.19
C PRO A 152 0.61 -16.30 -6.76
N LEU A 153 0.48 -17.31 -5.90
CA LEU A 153 1.16 -17.37 -4.60
C LEU A 153 2.62 -17.83 -4.73
N ASP A 154 2.97 -18.46 -5.86
CA ASP A 154 4.33 -18.86 -6.21
C ASP A 154 5.20 -17.63 -6.52
N HIS A 155 6.49 -17.73 -6.23
CA HIS A 155 7.49 -16.77 -6.66
C HIS A 155 7.75 -16.91 -8.17
N LEU A 156 7.00 -16.15 -8.98
CA LEU A 156 7.11 -16.11 -10.44
C LEU A 156 7.63 -14.77 -10.93
N ARG A 157 8.29 -14.80 -12.09
CA ARG A 157 8.69 -13.59 -12.81
C ARG A 157 7.43 -12.93 -13.36
N ALA A 158 7.39 -11.60 -13.31
CA ALA A 158 6.27 -10.81 -13.82
C ALA A 158 5.95 -11.19 -15.27
N SER A 159 4.70 -11.03 -15.70
CA SER A 159 4.30 -11.33 -17.07
C SER A 159 5.07 -10.49 -18.07
N LEU A 160 5.16 -11.00 -19.30
CA LEU A 160 5.84 -10.28 -20.37
C LEU A 160 5.16 -8.92 -20.65
N VAL A 161 3.83 -8.85 -20.52
CA VAL A 161 3.07 -7.61 -20.68
C VAL A 161 3.52 -6.58 -19.63
N SER A 162 3.57 -6.97 -18.36
CA SER A 162 4.02 -6.10 -17.27
C SER A 162 5.46 -5.62 -17.46
N GLU A 163 6.38 -6.50 -17.87
CA GLU A 163 7.76 -6.09 -18.17
C GLU A 163 7.83 -5.06 -19.29
N ARG A 164 7.13 -5.28 -20.40
CA ARG A 164 7.12 -4.34 -21.54
C ARG A 164 6.51 -2.99 -21.20
N LEU A 165 5.46 -2.97 -20.38
CA LEU A 165 4.84 -1.73 -19.90
C LEU A 165 5.79 -0.97 -18.96
N LEU A 166 6.46 -1.67 -18.04
CA LEU A 166 7.40 -1.08 -17.08
C LEU A 166 8.70 -0.57 -17.72
N GLU A 167 9.13 -1.15 -18.85
CA GLU A 167 10.27 -0.68 -19.65
C GLU A 167 9.99 0.67 -20.34
N ARG A 168 8.71 0.94 -20.67
CA ARG A 168 8.30 2.12 -21.44
C ARG A 168 7.70 3.24 -20.58
N GLY A 169 7.50 3.01 -19.28
CA GLY A 169 6.84 3.96 -18.38
C GLY A 169 7.73 5.12 -17.95
N ALA A 170 7.16 6.34 -17.94
CA ALA A 170 7.80 7.56 -17.44
C ALA A 170 7.78 7.61 -15.90
N ARG A 171 8.66 6.84 -15.24
CA ARG A 171 8.68 6.69 -13.77
C ARG A 171 8.87 8.01 -13.04
N ASP A 172 9.72 8.89 -13.57
CA ASP A 172 10.02 10.18 -12.94
C ASP A 172 8.82 11.13 -12.95
N ASP A 173 8.06 11.15 -14.04
CA ASP A 173 6.82 11.94 -14.11
C ASP A 173 5.75 11.40 -13.18
N VAL A 174 5.58 10.07 -13.11
CA VAL A 174 4.65 9.43 -12.17
C VAL A 174 4.97 9.85 -10.74
N ARG A 175 6.25 9.78 -10.36
CA ARG A 175 6.71 10.19 -9.03
C ARG A 175 6.43 11.67 -8.78
N ARG A 176 6.92 12.54 -9.64
CA ARG A 176 6.86 14.00 -9.50
C ARG A 176 5.42 14.52 -9.41
N ILE A 177 4.52 13.99 -10.24
CA ILE A 177 3.11 14.40 -10.23
C ILE A 177 2.44 13.99 -8.92
N ARG A 178 2.67 12.75 -8.46
CA ARG A 178 2.13 12.26 -7.17
C ARG A 178 2.65 13.07 -5.99
N GLU A 179 3.93 13.41 -5.98
CA GLU A 179 4.54 14.27 -4.94
C GLU A 179 3.92 15.67 -4.92
N ARG A 180 3.74 16.29 -6.09
CA ARG A 180 3.05 17.59 -6.22
C ARG A 180 1.62 17.50 -5.68
N ASN A 181 0.86 16.49 -6.13
CA ASN A 181 -0.53 16.30 -5.74
C ASN A 181 -0.67 16.07 -4.23
N PHE A 182 0.22 15.27 -3.64
CA PHE A 182 0.29 15.05 -2.21
C PHE A 182 0.54 16.35 -1.45
N LYS A 183 1.53 17.14 -1.88
CA LYS A 183 1.85 18.44 -1.24
C LYS A 183 0.65 19.39 -1.30
N LEU A 184 -0.04 19.44 -2.43
CA LEU A 184 -1.22 20.29 -2.61
C LEU A 184 -2.38 19.85 -1.70
N LEU A 185 -2.72 18.55 -1.70
CA LEU A 185 -3.74 18.01 -0.79
C LEU A 185 -3.35 18.22 0.68
N HIS A 186 -2.08 18.06 1.03
CA HIS A 186 -1.61 18.31 2.39
C HIS A 186 -1.77 19.78 2.80
N ALA A 187 -1.46 20.72 1.91
CA ALA A 187 -1.65 22.14 2.18
C ALA A 187 -3.13 22.51 2.41
N LEU A 188 -4.06 21.85 1.70
CA LEU A 188 -5.50 22.13 1.76
C LEU A 188 -6.21 21.41 2.91
N LEU A 189 -5.84 20.15 3.17
CA LEU A 189 -6.56 19.24 4.07
C LEU A 189 -5.76 18.88 5.33
N GLY A 190 -4.46 19.20 5.40
CA GLY A 190 -3.56 18.76 6.46
C GLY A 190 -3.99 19.18 7.86
N ARG A 191 -4.66 20.33 8.00
CA ARG A 191 -5.23 20.80 9.29
C ARG A 191 -6.29 19.88 9.88
N LEU A 192 -6.92 19.04 9.06
CA LEU A 192 -7.94 18.07 9.47
C LEU A 192 -7.33 16.69 9.75
N ASN A 193 -6.08 16.49 9.37
CA ASN A 193 -5.44 15.18 9.38
C ASN A 193 -4.86 14.88 10.76
N MET A 194 -5.30 13.77 11.33
CA MET A 194 -4.83 13.25 12.62
C MET A 194 -3.52 12.46 12.48
N LEU A 195 -3.08 12.15 11.25
CA LEU A 195 -1.76 11.56 11.03
C LEU A 195 -0.70 12.66 11.04
N ASP A 196 0.43 12.36 11.69
CA ASP A 196 1.65 13.15 11.51
C ASP A 196 2.29 12.81 10.16
N ILE A 197 2.18 13.72 9.20
CA ILE A 197 2.76 13.57 7.87
C ILE A 197 4.25 13.98 7.85
N GLY A 198 4.76 14.56 8.95
CA GLY A 198 6.13 15.03 9.06
C GLY A 198 6.49 16.11 8.03
N SER A 199 7.76 16.53 8.05
CA SER A 199 8.31 17.49 7.08
C SER A 199 9.07 16.84 5.93
N GLU A 200 9.30 15.53 6.00
CA GLU A 200 10.06 14.78 5.00
C GLU A 200 9.22 14.56 3.73
N PRO A 201 9.82 14.65 2.53
CA PRO A 201 9.10 14.35 1.30
C PRO A 201 8.64 12.89 1.25
N VAL A 202 7.39 12.67 0.84
CA VAL A 202 6.86 11.32 0.60
C VAL A 202 7.10 10.94 -0.86
N PRO A 203 7.98 9.97 -1.19
CA PRO A 203 8.32 9.69 -2.58
C PRO A 203 7.19 9.01 -3.35
N GLY A 204 6.63 9.71 -4.33
CA GLY A 204 5.58 9.22 -5.23
C GLY A 204 4.46 8.45 -4.52
N PRO A 205 3.67 9.09 -3.63
CA PRO A 205 2.71 8.41 -2.76
C PRO A 205 1.63 7.64 -3.53
N PHE A 206 1.09 6.58 -2.92
CA PHE A 206 -0.01 5.83 -3.52
C PHE A 206 -1.36 6.57 -3.38
N HIS A 207 -1.63 7.11 -2.19
CA HIS A 207 -2.79 7.89 -1.80
C HIS A 207 -2.36 9.03 -0.88
N TYR A 208 -3.20 10.05 -0.70
CA TYR A 208 -3.10 10.95 0.46
C TYR A 208 -3.96 10.36 1.59
N PRO A 209 -3.36 9.87 2.68
CA PRO A 209 -4.12 9.35 3.81
C PRO A 209 -4.61 10.51 4.68
N LEU A 210 -5.93 10.70 4.74
CA LEU A 210 -6.59 11.67 5.62
C LEU A 210 -7.30 10.92 6.74
N LEU A 211 -6.72 10.91 7.94
CA LEU A 211 -7.32 10.32 9.12
C LEU A 211 -8.11 11.39 9.87
N LEU A 212 -9.42 11.26 9.95
CA LEU A 212 -10.32 12.26 10.54
C LEU A 212 -10.56 11.99 12.03
N PRO A 213 -11.06 12.93 12.83
CA PRO A 213 -11.36 12.72 14.26
C PRO A 213 -12.52 11.75 14.51
N ALA A 214 -13.46 11.61 13.55
CA ALA A 214 -14.65 10.78 13.66
C ALA A 214 -14.77 9.78 12.49
N PRO A 215 -15.47 8.65 12.68
CA PRO A 215 -15.79 7.71 11.60
C PRO A 215 -16.52 8.39 10.44
N ILE A 216 -16.26 7.87 9.24
CA ILE A 216 -16.83 8.37 7.98
C ILE A 216 -17.66 7.29 7.30
N ASP A 217 -18.70 7.71 6.57
CA ASP A 217 -19.38 6.84 5.62
C ASP A 217 -18.80 7.03 4.21
N HIS A 218 -17.93 6.10 3.79
CA HIS A 218 -17.35 6.11 2.44
C HIS A 218 -18.39 6.09 1.32
N ARG A 219 -19.63 5.65 1.58
CA ARG A 219 -20.72 5.65 0.58
C ARG A 219 -21.11 7.06 0.16
N MET A 220 -21.05 8.02 1.08
CA MET A 220 -21.32 9.43 0.78
C MET A 220 -20.29 9.93 -0.24
N PHE A 221 -19.01 9.66 -0.03
CA PHE A 221 -17.92 10.09 -0.92
C PHE A 221 -18.07 9.46 -2.31
N HIS A 222 -18.39 8.17 -2.36
CA HIS A 222 -18.67 7.48 -3.62
C HIS A 222 -19.85 8.10 -4.39
N ALA A 223 -20.95 8.44 -3.70
CA ALA A 223 -22.10 9.10 -4.29
C ALA A 223 -21.76 10.50 -4.84
N ALA A 224 -20.79 11.19 -4.24
CA ALA A 224 -20.25 12.46 -4.71
C ALA A 224 -19.19 12.34 -5.83
N GLY A 225 -18.97 11.12 -6.34
CA GLY A 225 -17.97 10.83 -7.38
C GLY A 225 -16.52 10.80 -6.88
N ILE A 226 -16.31 10.72 -5.56
CA ILE A 226 -15.01 10.54 -4.93
C ILE A 226 -14.83 9.06 -4.59
N PHE A 227 -14.09 8.36 -5.44
CA PHE A 227 -13.86 6.93 -5.31
C PHE A 227 -12.68 6.63 -4.37
N CYS A 228 -12.93 6.73 -3.06
CA CYS A 228 -11.97 6.33 -2.04
C CYS A 228 -12.15 4.86 -1.64
N PRO A 229 -11.13 4.00 -1.81
CA PRO A 229 -11.23 2.63 -1.30
C PRO A 229 -11.21 2.63 0.23
N VAL A 230 -12.04 1.78 0.83
CA VAL A 230 -11.87 1.40 2.25
C VAL A 230 -10.65 0.50 2.31
N LEU A 231 -9.58 0.97 2.94
CA LEU A 231 -8.35 0.18 3.09
C LEU A 231 -8.46 -0.75 4.29
N TRP A 232 -8.19 -2.03 4.03
CA TRP A 232 -8.16 -3.12 5.01
C TRP A 232 -9.47 -3.33 5.78
N PRO A 233 -10.62 -3.44 5.10
CA PRO A 233 -11.91 -3.66 5.77
C PRO A 233 -11.95 -4.95 6.61
N GLU A 234 -11.09 -5.92 6.29
CA GLU A 234 -10.98 -7.19 7.02
C GLU A 234 -10.55 -7.00 8.48
N VAL A 235 -9.86 -5.90 8.79
CA VAL A 235 -9.48 -5.53 10.16
C VAL A 235 -10.71 -5.36 11.05
N LEU A 236 -11.85 -4.91 10.51
CA LEU A 236 -13.09 -4.70 11.27
C LEU A 236 -13.76 -6.00 11.74
N THR A 237 -13.52 -7.11 11.04
CA THR A 237 -14.13 -8.42 11.34
C THR A 237 -13.14 -9.41 11.93
N ARG A 238 -11.85 -9.07 11.92
CA ARG A 238 -10.77 -9.92 12.39
C ARG A 238 -10.76 -10.04 13.92
N PRO A 239 -10.73 -11.26 14.48
CA PRO A 239 -10.69 -11.46 15.92
C PRO A 239 -9.44 -10.86 16.58
N GLY A 240 -9.63 -10.27 17.77
CA GLY A 240 -8.53 -9.77 18.60
C GLY A 240 -7.84 -8.51 18.07
N VAL A 241 -8.44 -7.79 17.12
CA VAL A 241 -7.93 -6.50 16.65
C VAL A 241 -8.09 -5.43 17.74
N PRO A 242 -7.03 -4.64 18.02
CA PRO A 242 -7.14 -3.47 18.90
C PRO A 242 -8.17 -2.47 18.39
N GLY A 243 -8.93 -1.84 19.30
CA GLY A 243 -9.94 -0.84 18.92
C GLY A 243 -9.36 0.32 18.10
N GLU A 244 -8.15 0.74 18.44
CA GLU A 244 -7.37 1.77 17.72
C GLU A 244 -7.16 1.43 16.23
N ASP A 245 -6.77 0.19 15.90
CA ASP A 245 -6.58 -0.23 14.50
C ASP A 245 -7.92 -0.32 13.75
N ALA A 246 -8.98 -0.77 14.41
CA ALA A 246 -10.32 -0.80 13.83
C ALA A 246 -10.87 0.61 13.59
N ASP A 247 -10.59 1.55 14.50
CA ASP A 247 -11.01 2.94 14.37
C ASP A 247 -10.24 3.66 13.25
N ARG A 248 -8.94 3.35 13.05
CA ARG A 248 -8.21 3.84 11.88
C ARG A 248 -8.92 3.50 10.57
N VAL A 249 -9.40 2.26 10.40
CA VAL A 249 -10.14 1.86 9.17
C VAL A 249 -11.39 2.73 8.98
N LYS A 250 -12.15 2.96 10.05
CA LYS A 250 -13.41 3.71 9.99
C LYS A 250 -13.23 5.20 9.76
N ARG A 251 -12.06 5.74 10.05
CA ARG A 251 -11.76 7.19 10.06
C ARG A 251 -10.90 7.63 8.87
N LEU A 252 -10.32 6.68 8.14
CA LEU A 252 -9.34 6.94 7.08
C LEU A 252 -10.00 7.12 5.71
N LEU A 253 -9.75 8.27 5.08
CA LEU A 253 -9.91 8.48 3.65
C LEU A 253 -8.58 8.30 2.93
N ALA A 254 -8.51 7.31 2.04
CA ALA A 254 -7.41 7.18 1.08
C ALA A 254 -7.75 7.99 -0.18
N LEU A 255 -7.36 9.27 -0.20
CA LEU A 255 -7.70 10.16 -1.32
C LEU A 255 -6.84 9.84 -2.56
N PRO A 256 -7.44 9.78 -3.75
CA PRO A 256 -6.70 9.56 -5.00
C PRO A 256 -5.85 10.79 -5.34
N LEU A 257 -4.61 10.55 -5.79
CA LEU A 257 -3.66 11.61 -6.17
C LEU A 257 -2.73 11.23 -7.32
N ASP A 258 -3.10 10.19 -8.06
CA ASP A 258 -2.22 9.60 -9.07
C ASP A 258 -1.89 10.54 -10.25
N GLN A 259 -0.99 10.08 -11.11
CA GLN A 259 -0.40 10.83 -12.20
C GLN A 259 -1.38 11.33 -13.28
N ARG A 260 -2.64 10.89 -13.26
CA ARG A 260 -3.68 11.33 -14.20
C ARG A 260 -4.29 12.67 -13.80
N TYR A 261 -4.10 13.08 -12.54
CA TYR A 261 -4.68 14.31 -12.01
C TYR A 261 -3.71 15.49 -12.09
N ASP A 262 -4.25 16.65 -12.48
CA ASP A 262 -3.57 17.95 -12.37
C ASP A 262 -3.94 18.67 -11.05
N GLU A 263 -3.42 19.89 -10.87
CA GLU A 263 -3.65 20.70 -9.68
C GLU A 263 -5.14 21.07 -9.50
N ARG A 264 -5.85 21.37 -10.59
CA ARG A 264 -7.29 21.72 -10.55
C ARG A 264 -8.13 20.54 -10.06
N HIS A 265 -7.76 19.32 -10.46
CA HIS A 265 -8.42 18.12 -9.94
C HIS A 265 -8.20 17.96 -8.43
N MET A 266 -7.01 18.27 -7.91
CA MET A 266 -6.72 18.18 -6.47
C MET A 266 -7.41 19.26 -5.65
N GLU A 267 -7.48 20.49 -6.17
CA GLU A 267 -8.25 21.59 -5.58
C GLU A 267 -9.74 21.21 -5.51
N ALA A 268 -10.32 20.80 -6.63
CA ALA A 268 -11.72 20.37 -6.68
C ALA A 268 -12.02 19.16 -5.77
N LEU A 269 -11.07 18.22 -5.65
CA LEU A 269 -11.17 17.10 -4.72
C LEU A 269 -11.19 17.60 -3.27
N ALA A 270 -10.27 18.49 -2.89
CA ALA A 270 -10.19 19.03 -1.54
C ALA A 270 -11.44 19.83 -1.18
N ASP A 271 -11.93 20.69 -2.08
CA ASP A 271 -13.16 21.47 -1.87
C ASP A 271 -14.37 20.58 -1.62
N ARG A 272 -14.52 19.51 -2.41
CA ARG A 272 -15.59 18.54 -2.20
C ARG A 272 -15.46 17.80 -0.88
N VAL A 273 -14.24 17.39 -0.50
CA VAL A 273 -14.00 16.74 0.80
C VAL A 273 -14.40 17.68 1.93
N LEU A 274 -14.00 18.95 1.89
CA LEU A 274 -14.37 19.95 2.90
C LEU A 274 -15.89 20.12 2.99
N LEU A 275 -16.56 20.33 1.86
CA LEU A 275 -18.02 20.47 1.81
C LEU A 275 -18.77 19.28 2.42
N MET A 276 -18.21 18.07 2.26
CA MET A 276 -18.81 16.84 2.78
C MET A 276 -18.57 16.62 4.27
N LEU A 277 -17.50 17.19 4.84
CA LEU A 277 -17.20 17.09 6.27
C LEU A 277 -17.95 18.15 7.10
N ASP A 278 -18.45 19.21 6.45
CA ASP A 278 -19.26 20.26 7.08
C ASP A 278 -20.77 19.92 7.15
N GLN A 279 -21.21 18.79 6.58
CA GLN A 279 -22.59 18.30 6.59
C GLN A 279 -22.86 17.32 7.73
#